data_AF-A0A1J5HFE0-F1
#
_entry.id   AF-A0A1J5HFE0-F1
#
_cell.length_a   1.000
_cell.length_b   1.000
_cell.length_c   1.000
_cell.angle_alpha   90.00
_cell.angle_beta   90.00
_cell.angle_gamma   90.00
#
_symmetry.space_group_name_H-M   'P 1'
#
loop_
_entity.id
_entity.type
_entity.pdbx_description
1 polymer ?
#
loop_
_entity_poly.entity_id
_entity_poly.type
_entity_poly.pdbx_seq_one_letter_code
_entity_poly.pdbx_strand_id
1 'polypeptide(L)'
;MPSLCSQFVIQPNGCLLKNHAVSFDKTTAELSYTDFVLGTHEIANAAFFDGVLSPPIHSVRLAASSQIKQAVEQFRHVFVPELSAPCTANPEHLILDFGTENVDEINYYICQKHTFLNTLNLFDYIRACTINPMQFLHIKPTSTQVLWKNADLLEQQITTKLAIQYYSLA
;
A
#
# COMPACT_ATOMS: atom_id res chain seq x y z
N MET A 1 27.73 -10.82 -6.57
CA MET A 1 28.12 -9.40 -6.52
C MET A 1 26.98 -8.60 -5.91
N PRO A 2 27.21 -7.88 -4.79
CA PRO A 2 26.21 -7.02 -4.19
C PRO A 2 25.88 -5.86 -5.15
N SER A 3 24.61 -5.51 -5.28
CA SER A 3 24.21 -4.27 -5.94
C SER A 3 23.87 -3.25 -4.87
N LEU A 4 24.72 -2.23 -4.72
CA LEU A 4 24.43 -1.11 -3.84
C LEU A 4 23.35 -0.23 -4.50
N CYS A 5 22.30 0.09 -3.75
CA CYS A 5 21.39 1.17 -4.12
C CYS A 5 21.28 2.11 -2.93
N SER A 6 21.91 3.28 -3.05
CA SER A 6 21.90 4.33 -2.05
C SER A 6 21.06 5.49 -2.57
N GLN A 7 20.05 5.94 -1.81
CA GLN A 7 19.44 7.25 -2.05
C GLN A 7 20.15 8.29 -1.18
N PHE A 8 21.01 9.08 -1.82
CA PHE A 8 21.56 10.29 -1.21
C PHE A 8 20.67 11.46 -1.57
N VAL A 9 20.06 12.10 -0.58
CA VAL A 9 19.33 13.36 -0.77
C VAL A 9 20.21 14.47 -0.22
N ILE A 10 20.71 15.34 -1.09
CA ILE A 10 21.54 16.49 -0.73
C ILE A 10 20.63 17.71 -0.64
N GLN A 11 20.70 18.41 0.49
CA GLN A 11 20.02 19.68 0.72
C GLN A 11 20.68 20.80 -0.12
N PRO A 12 19.95 21.88 -0.47
CA PRO A 12 20.51 23.02 -1.21
C PRO A 12 21.71 23.72 -0.56
N ASN A 13 21.91 23.53 0.75
CA ASN A 13 23.06 24.04 1.51
C ASN A 13 24.29 23.10 1.49
N GLY A 14 24.23 21.99 0.75
CA GLY A 14 25.30 20.99 0.67
C GLY A 14 25.30 19.94 1.78
N CYS A 15 24.35 19.98 2.72
CA CYS A 15 24.21 18.97 3.77
C CYS A 15 23.47 17.72 3.28
N LEU A 16 23.82 16.55 3.81
CA LEU A 16 23.13 15.30 3.53
C LEU A 16 21.82 15.24 4.36
N LEU A 17 20.67 14.99 3.73
CA LEU A 17 19.35 14.91 4.39
C LEU A 17 19.10 13.52 5.01
N LYS A 18 19.74 12.47 4.50
CA LYS A 18 19.62 11.09 5.00
C LYS A 18 20.98 10.41 5.10
N ASN A 19 21.32 9.92 6.29
CA ASN A 19 22.65 9.37 6.63
C ASN A 19 22.68 7.83 6.64
N HIS A 20 21.79 7.19 5.88
CA HIS A 20 21.64 5.74 5.90
C HIS A 20 22.06 5.15 4.56
N ALA A 21 22.97 4.18 4.57
CA ALA A 21 23.21 3.28 3.45
C ALA A 21 22.45 1.98 3.65
N VAL A 22 22.09 1.40 2.51
CA VAL A 22 21.39 0.14 2.41
C VAL A 22 22.18 -0.75 1.47
N SER A 23 22.58 -1.92 1.93
CA SER A 23 23.26 -2.92 1.12
C SER A 23 22.48 -4.23 1.12
N PHE A 24 22.33 -4.85 -0.06
CA PHE A 24 21.67 -6.13 -0.24
C PHE A 24 22.67 -7.22 -0.63
N ASP A 25 22.70 -8.32 0.14
CA ASP A 25 23.40 -9.54 -0.26
C ASP A 25 22.46 -10.46 -1.01
N LYS A 26 22.74 -10.66 -2.30
CA LYS A 26 21.94 -11.53 -3.19
C LYS A 26 22.02 -13.01 -2.81
N THR A 27 22.95 -13.41 -1.96
CA THR A 27 23.23 -14.80 -1.58
C THR A 27 22.42 -15.20 -0.36
N THR A 28 22.34 -14.34 0.66
CA THR A 28 21.64 -14.58 1.91
C THR A 28 20.24 -13.96 1.94
N ALA A 29 19.92 -13.11 0.95
CA ALA A 29 18.71 -12.29 0.90
C ALA A 29 18.59 -11.30 2.08
N GLU A 30 19.71 -10.95 2.72
CA GLU A 30 19.74 -10.03 3.85
C GLU A 30 20.00 -8.59 3.39
N LEU A 31 19.34 -7.63 4.03
CA LEU A 31 19.64 -6.20 3.90
C LEU A 31 20.29 -5.69 5.18
N SER A 32 21.33 -4.89 4.99
CA SER A 32 22.04 -4.22 6.07
C SER A 32 21.83 -2.72 5.95
N TYR A 33 21.40 -2.12 7.06
CA TYR A 33 21.28 -0.68 7.24
C TYR A 33 22.55 -0.18 7.90
N THR A 34 23.10 0.93 7.42
CA THR A 34 24.24 1.59 8.05
C THR A 34 23.89 3.04 8.26
N ASP A 35 23.64 3.43 9.52
CA ASP A 35 23.65 4.85 9.90
C ASP A 35 25.11 5.30 10.03
N PHE A 36 25.54 6.19 9.13
CA PHE A 36 26.91 6.69 9.11
C PHE A 36 27.26 7.59 10.32
N VAL A 37 26.28 8.05 11.09
CA VAL A 37 26.49 8.89 12.29
C VAL A 37 26.65 8.03 13.54
N LEU A 38 25.84 6.99 13.68
CA LEU A 38 25.82 6.15 14.87
C LEU A 38 26.66 4.86 14.72
N GLY A 39 27.13 4.55 13.51
CA GLY A 39 27.88 3.32 13.22
C GLY A 39 27.10 2.03 13.50
N THR A 40 25.78 2.14 13.64
CA THR A 40 24.91 1.03 14.05
C THR A 40 24.48 0.27 12.81
N HIS A 41 24.71 -1.05 12.82
CA HIS A 41 24.27 -1.96 11.77
C HIS A 41 23.00 -2.67 12.21
N GLU A 42 21.89 -2.39 11.54
CA GLU A 42 20.65 -3.16 11.71
C GLU A 42 20.49 -4.10 10.50
N ILE A 43 20.23 -5.38 10.77
CA ILE A 43 19.92 -6.38 9.76
C ILE A 43 18.39 -6.43 9.66
N ALA A 44 17.84 -6.13 8.49
CA ALA A 44 16.42 -6.33 8.23
C ALA A 44 16.22 -7.09 6.92
N ASN A 45 15.24 -7.98 6.87
CA ASN A 45 14.97 -8.86 5.74
C ASN A 45 13.92 -8.26 4.79
N ALA A 46 14.11 -7.04 4.26
CA ALA A 46 13.01 -6.30 3.60
C ALA A 46 13.37 -5.46 2.36
N ALA A 47 12.66 -5.68 1.25
CA ALA A 47 12.82 -5.01 -0.04
C ALA A 47 12.45 -3.51 -0.07
N PHE A 48 13.19 -2.73 -0.87
CA PHE A 48 12.97 -1.28 -1.06
C PHE A 48 12.08 -1.03 -2.28
N PHE A 49 11.01 -0.26 -2.09
CA PHE A 49 10.10 0.09 -3.15
C PHE A 49 9.82 1.60 -3.19
N ASP A 50 9.72 2.16 -4.39
CA ASP A 50 9.19 3.52 -4.63
C ASP A 50 7.66 3.50 -4.50
N GLY A 51 7.20 3.38 -3.25
CA GLY A 51 5.79 3.15 -2.95
C GLY A 51 5.53 2.66 -1.53
N VAL A 52 4.28 2.32 -1.26
CA VAL A 52 3.85 1.73 0.02
C VAL A 52 3.64 0.23 -0.18
N LEU A 53 4.07 -0.60 0.78
CA LEU A 53 3.67 -2.00 0.84
C LEU A 53 2.46 -2.17 1.76
N SER A 54 1.53 -3.02 1.36
CA SER A 54 0.40 -3.41 2.19
C SER A 54 0.06 -4.89 2.02
N PRO A 55 -0.78 -5.45 2.92
CA PRO A 55 -1.52 -6.68 2.64
C PRO A 55 -2.27 -6.61 1.29
N PRO A 56 -2.69 -7.77 0.74
CA PRO A 56 -3.44 -7.82 -0.49
C PRO A 56 -4.79 -7.11 -0.39
N ILE A 57 -5.25 -6.57 -1.52
CA ILE A 57 -6.62 -6.07 -1.65
C ILE A 57 -7.56 -7.26 -1.69
N HIS A 58 -8.66 -7.16 -0.94
CA HIS A 58 -9.69 -8.19 -0.85
C HIS A 58 -11.06 -7.63 -1.21
N SER A 59 -11.76 -8.34 -2.08
CA SER A 59 -13.14 -8.00 -2.40
C SER A 59 -14.11 -8.75 -1.49
N VAL A 60 -14.88 -8.01 -0.69
CA VAL A 60 -15.90 -8.62 0.16
C VAL A 60 -17.05 -9.22 -0.65
N ARG A 61 -17.27 -8.75 -1.88
CA ARG A 61 -18.27 -9.31 -2.81
C ARG A 61 -17.91 -10.68 -3.37
N LEU A 62 -16.61 -11.03 -3.40
CA LEU A 62 -16.17 -12.38 -3.77
C LEU A 62 -16.35 -13.38 -2.61
N ALA A 63 -16.55 -12.89 -1.38
CA ALA A 63 -16.88 -13.73 -0.23
C ALA A 63 -18.37 -14.13 -0.23
N ALA A 64 -18.71 -15.18 0.51
CA ALA A 64 -20.06 -15.74 0.54
C ALA A 64 -21.11 -14.69 0.95
N SER A 65 -22.25 -14.68 0.25
CA SER A 65 -23.30 -13.65 0.35
C SER A 65 -23.98 -13.53 1.73
N SER A 66 -23.84 -14.52 2.60
CA SER A 66 -24.28 -14.45 4.00
C SER A 66 -23.42 -13.51 4.86
N GLN A 67 -22.13 -13.36 4.55
CA GLN A 67 -21.22 -12.47 5.26
C GLN A 67 -21.45 -11.01 4.85
N ILE A 68 -21.70 -10.75 3.57
CA ILE A 68 -21.93 -9.40 3.01
C ILE A 68 -23.08 -8.66 3.71
N LYS A 69 -24.15 -9.36 4.12
CA LYS A 69 -25.28 -8.72 4.83
C LYS A 69 -24.91 -8.19 6.22
N GLN A 70 -23.99 -8.85 6.93
CA GLN A 70 -23.45 -8.37 8.22
C GLN A 70 -22.43 -7.24 8.02
N ALA A 71 -21.76 -7.16 6.86
CA ALA A 71 -20.79 -6.12 6.53
C ALA A 71 -21.36 -4.70 6.64
N VAL A 72 -22.62 -4.54 6.26
CA VAL A 72 -23.30 -3.25 6.18
C VAL A 72 -23.58 -2.65 7.57
N GLU A 73 -23.55 -3.45 8.63
CA GLU A 73 -23.82 -2.99 10.00
C GLU A 73 -22.59 -2.42 10.72
N GLN A 74 -21.38 -2.83 10.34
CA GLN A 74 -20.13 -2.45 11.03
C GLN A 74 -19.24 -1.50 10.22
N PHE A 75 -19.27 -1.65 8.89
CA PHE A 75 -18.50 -0.84 7.97
C PHE A 75 -19.43 -0.19 6.96
N ARG A 76 -19.16 1.07 6.63
CA ARG A 76 -19.69 1.67 5.43
C ARG A 76 -19.02 0.98 4.23
N HIS A 77 -19.78 0.15 3.54
CA HIS A 77 -19.34 -0.49 2.31
C HIS A 77 -19.55 0.43 1.11
N VAL A 78 -18.50 0.66 0.33
CA VAL A 78 -18.52 1.44 -0.91
C VAL A 78 -18.02 0.57 -2.04
N PHE A 79 -18.88 0.36 -3.03
CA PHE A 79 -18.52 -0.35 -4.25
C PHE A 79 -17.90 0.62 -5.26
N VAL A 80 -16.58 0.50 -5.46
CA VAL A 80 -15.78 1.43 -6.26
C VAL A 80 -16.25 1.56 -7.71
N PRO A 81 -16.61 0.48 -8.43
CA PRO A 81 -17.09 0.58 -9.81
C PRO A 81 -18.32 1.49 -9.99
N GLU A 82 -19.19 1.52 -8.98
CA GLU A 82 -20.42 2.33 -8.98
C GLU A 82 -20.25 3.70 -8.31
N LEU A 83 -19.04 4.03 -7.84
CA LEU A 83 -18.77 5.31 -7.18
C LEU A 83 -19.02 6.48 -8.14
N SER A 84 -19.92 7.37 -7.75
CA SER A 84 -20.38 8.53 -8.54
C SER A 84 -20.31 9.86 -7.77
N ALA A 85 -19.89 9.81 -6.51
CA ALA A 85 -19.73 10.96 -5.64
C ALA A 85 -18.46 10.82 -4.79
N PRO A 86 -17.88 11.92 -4.29
CA PRO A 86 -16.68 11.87 -3.46
C PRO A 86 -16.88 10.98 -2.21
N CYS A 87 -15.87 10.18 -1.87
CA CYS A 87 -15.93 9.28 -0.73
C CYS A 87 -15.65 10.03 0.57
N THR A 88 -16.71 10.41 1.28
CA THR A 88 -16.65 11.11 2.57
C THR A 88 -17.13 10.19 3.68
N ALA A 89 -16.26 9.31 4.16
CA ALA A 89 -16.57 8.35 5.22
C ALA A 89 -15.46 8.35 6.28
N ASN A 90 -15.80 7.94 7.51
CA ASN A 90 -14.79 7.66 8.52
C ASN A 90 -13.90 6.50 8.03
N PRO A 91 -12.59 6.71 7.80
CA PRO A 91 -11.69 5.69 7.29
C PRO A 91 -11.58 4.43 8.14
N GLU A 92 -11.79 4.56 9.46
CA GLU A 92 -11.73 3.43 10.40
C GLU A 92 -12.88 2.42 10.17
N HIS A 93 -13.98 2.87 9.59
CA HIS A 93 -15.18 2.06 9.37
C HIS A 93 -15.59 2.09 7.89
N LEU A 94 -14.61 2.15 6.97
CA LEU A 94 -14.83 2.19 5.53
C LEU A 94 -14.28 0.95 4.85
N ILE A 95 -15.07 0.31 3.99
CA ILE A 95 -14.60 -0.69 3.04
C ILE A 95 -14.74 -0.16 1.62
N LEU A 96 -13.62 -0.02 0.93
CA LEU A 96 -13.57 0.22 -0.51
C LEU A 96 -13.43 -1.12 -1.23
N ASP A 97 -14.50 -1.53 -1.91
CA ASP A 97 -14.58 -2.81 -2.59
C ASP A 97 -14.55 -2.64 -4.10
N PHE A 98 -13.54 -3.22 -4.74
CA PHE A 98 -13.37 -3.21 -6.19
C PHE A 98 -14.23 -4.27 -6.90
N GLY A 99 -14.81 -5.23 -6.19
CA GLY A 99 -15.54 -6.37 -6.79
C GLY A 99 -14.65 -7.41 -7.46
N THR A 100 -13.35 -7.26 -7.36
CA THR A 100 -12.34 -8.06 -8.06
C THR A 100 -11.04 -8.05 -7.27
N GLU A 101 -10.25 -9.10 -7.43
CA GLU A 101 -8.86 -9.19 -6.95
C GLU A 101 -7.86 -9.15 -8.13
N ASN A 102 -8.35 -8.91 -9.36
CA ASN A 102 -7.53 -8.77 -10.54
C ASN A 102 -6.82 -7.41 -10.55
N VAL A 103 -5.49 -7.43 -10.70
CA VAL A 103 -4.61 -6.24 -10.64
C VAL A 103 -4.93 -5.22 -11.72
N ASP A 104 -5.19 -5.67 -12.95
CA ASP A 104 -5.44 -4.77 -14.08
C ASP A 104 -6.79 -4.05 -13.92
N GLU A 105 -7.81 -4.77 -13.45
CA GLU A 105 -9.12 -4.18 -13.14
C GLU A 105 -9.04 -3.19 -11.97
N ILE A 106 -8.32 -3.53 -10.91
CA ILE A 106 -8.13 -2.60 -9.77
C ILE A 106 -7.42 -1.33 -10.23
N ASN A 107 -6.35 -1.45 -11.02
CA ASN A 107 -5.64 -0.30 -11.58
C ASN A 107 -6.55 0.55 -12.49
N TYR A 108 -7.40 -0.10 -13.29
CA TYR A 108 -8.41 0.59 -14.08
C TYR A 108 -9.36 1.41 -13.19
N TYR A 109 -9.89 0.82 -12.13
CA TYR A 109 -10.81 1.53 -11.22
C TYR A 109 -10.13 2.65 -10.43
N ILE A 110 -8.90 2.48 -9.95
CA ILE A 110 -8.10 3.53 -9.31
C ILE A 110 -8.01 4.75 -10.23
N CYS A 111 -7.65 4.53 -11.50
CA CYS A 111 -7.51 5.59 -12.48
C CYS A 111 -8.85 6.26 -12.81
N GLN A 112 -9.88 5.48 -13.12
CA GLN A 112 -11.19 5.99 -13.52
C GLN A 112 -11.94 6.72 -12.39
N LYS A 113 -11.72 6.31 -11.14
CA LYS A 113 -12.43 6.86 -9.97
C LYS A 113 -11.57 7.80 -9.13
N HIS A 114 -10.38 8.17 -9.60
CA HIS A 114 -9.43 9.01 -8.86
C HIS A 114 -10.08 10.27 -8.28
N THR A 115 -10.87 10.98 -9.08
CA THR A 115 -11.55 12.23 -8.66
C THR A 115 -12.49 12.05 -7.46
N PHE A 116 -13.08 10.86 -7.30
CA PHE A 116 -13.98 10.54 -6.18
C PHE A 116 -13.25 9.95 -4.98
N LEU A 117 -12.08 9.34 -5.21
CA LEU A 117 -11.28 8.66 -4.19
C LEU A 117 -10.25 9.58 -3.52
N ASN A 118 -9.84 10.66 -4.20
CA ASN A 118 -8.82 11.61 -3.73
C ASN A 118 -9.28 12.49 -2.55
N THR A 119 -10.44 12.20 -1.97
CA THR A 119 -10.87 12.77 -0.69
C THR A 119 -10.28 12.04 0.52
N LEU A 120 -9.73 10.84 0.31
CA LEU A 120 -9.03 10.06 1.33
C LEU A 120 -7.53 10.30 1.19
N ASN A 121 -6.81 10.38 2.33
CA ASN A 121 -5.37 10.26 2.27
C ASN A 121 -4.98 8.83 1.85
N LEU A 122 -3.73 8.68 1.39
CA LEU A 122 -3.19 7.44 0.86
C LEU A 122 -3.31 6.27 1.85
N PHE A 123 -3.04 6.49 3.13
CA PHE A 123 -3.02 5.41 4.12
C PHE A 123 -4.42 4.94 4.50
N ASP A 124 -5.37 5.87 4.57
CA ASP A 124 -6.79 5.61 4.76
C ASP A 124 -7.37 4.85 3.57
N TYR A 125 -6.99 5.26 2.36
CA TYR A 125 -7.33 4.58 1.12
C TYR A 125 -6.84 3.12 1.12
N ILE A 126 -5.55 2.91 1.43
CA ILE A 126 -4.94 1.57 1.51
C ILE A 126 -5.65 0.74 2.58
N ARG A 127 -5.86 1.29 3.78
CA ARG A 127 -6.55 0.59 4.88
C ARG A 127 -7.95 0.14 4.46
N ALA A 128 -8.71 1.02 3.81
CA ALA A 128 -10.09 0.76 3.43
C ALA A 128 -10.25 -0.35 2.38
N CYS A 129 -9.23 -0.61 1.55
CA CYS A 129 -9.27 -1.66 0.53
C CYS A 129 -8.44 -2.92 0.87
N THR A 130 -7.66 -2.91 1.97
CA THR A 130 -6.80 -4.05 2.36
C THR A 130 -7.12 -4.53 3.78
N ILE A 131 -6.83 -3.70 4.78
CA ILE A 131 -6.92 -4.05 6.20
C ILE A 131 -8.37 -4.24 6.64
N ASN A 132 -9.26 -3.30 6.33
CA ASN A 132 -10.66 -3.37 6.77
C ASN A 132 -11.38 -4.58 6.15
N PRO A 133 -11.27 -4.86 4.84
CA PRO A 133 -11.77 -6.11 4.24
C PRO A 133 -11.17 -7.36 4.89
N MET A 134 -9.86 -7.40 5.14
CA MET A 134 -9.20 -8.55 5.76
C MET A 134 -9.73 -8.82 7.19
N GLN A 135 -9.89 -7.77 7.99
CA GLN A 135 -10.49 -7.85 9.33
C GLN A 135 -11.94 -8.35 9.26
N PHE A 136 -12.71 -7.78 8.35
CA PHE A 136 -14.12 -8.11 8.14
C PHE A 136 -14.32 -9.57 7.73
N LEU A 137 -13.49 -10.07 6.80
CA LEU A 137 -13.55 -11.44 6.29
C LEU A 137 -12.83 -12.45 7.19
N HIS A 138 -12.21 -12.00 8.29
CA HIS A 138 -11.35 -12.80 9.16
C HIS A 138 -10.23 -13.55 8.40
N ILE A 139 -9.70 -12.90 7.36
CA ILE A 139 -8.60 -13.43 6.56
C ILE A 139 -7.29 -13.28 7.35
N LYS A 140 -6.50 -14.35 7.39
CA LYS A 140 -5.18 -14.30 8.01
C LYS A 140 -4.19 -13.62 7.05
N PRO A 141 -3.24 -12.82 7.57
CA PRO A 141 -2.16 -12.27 6.77
C PRO A 141 -1.42 -13.35 5.97
N THR A 142 -1.00 -13.01 4.75
CA THR A 142 -0.24 -13.91 3.87
C THR A 142 1.11 -13.28 3.51
N SER A 143 2.01 -14.08 2.91
CA SER A 143 3.29 -13.56 2.37
C SER A 143 3.11 -12.72 1.11
N THR A 144 1.91 -12.73 0.52
CA THR A 144 1.56 -11.86 -0.60
C THR A 144 1.41 -10.42 -0.12
N GLN A 145 2.00 -9.48 -0.84
CA GLN A 145 1.98 -8.06 -0.58
C GLN A 145 1.57 -7.31 -1.84
N VAL A 146 0.98 -6.13 -1.65
CA VAL A 146 0.70 -5.18 -2.72
C VAL A 146 1.65 -3.99 -2.57
N LEU A 147 2.30 -3.64 -3.68
CA LEU A 147 3.05 -2.42 -3.81
C LEU A 147 2.21 -1.35 -4.49
N TRP A 148 2.08 -0.20 -3.81
CA TRP A 148 1.43 1.00 -4.29
C TRP A 148 2.45 1.97 -4.87
N LYS A 149 2.60 1.97 -6.20
CA LYS A 149 3.57 2.79 -6.95
C LYS A 149 3.01 4.17 -7.29
N ASN A 150 3.91 5.15 -7.43
CA ASN A 150 3.57 6.53 -7.82
C ASN A 150 2.59 7.23 -6.86
N ALA A 151 2.58 6.83 -5.59
CA ALA A 151 1.82 7.53 -4.57
C ALA A 151 2.56 8.82 -4.16
N ASP A 152 1.81 9.88 -3.81
CA ASP A 152 2.42 11.07 -3.24
C ASP A 152 2.62 10.85 -1.74
N LEU A 153 3.84 10.45 -1.36
CA LEU A 153 4.19 10.17 0.03
C LEU A 153 4.41 11.44 0.87
N LEU A 154 4.65 12.58 0.24
CA LEU A 154 4.86 13.85 0.94
C LEU A 154 3.51 14.42 1.38
N GLU A 155 2.58 14.51 0.43
CA GLU A 155 1.22 15.02 0.67
C GLU A 155 0.26 13.93 1.18
N GLN A 156 0.73 12.67 1.20
CA GLN A 156 -0.04 11.49 1.57
C GLN A 156 -1.33 11.37 0.74
N GLN A 157 -1.23 11.58 -0.57
CA GLN A 157 -2.38 11.56 -1.49
C GLN A 157 -2.27 10.45 -2.53
N ILE A 158 -3.42 10.01 -3.00
CA ILE A 158 -3.49 9.17 -4.20
C ILE A 158 -3.29 10.05 -5.44
N THR A 159 -2.46 9.59 -6.38
CA THR A 159 -2.21 10.33 -7.62
C THR A 159 -3.00 9.71 -8.77
N THR A 160 -3.18 10.46 -9.86
CA THR A 160 -3.77 9.93 -11.11
C THR A 160 -2.92 8.83 -11.75
N LYS A 161 -1.67 8.67 -11.30
CA LYS A 161 -0.72 7.65 -11.77
C LYS A 161 -0.52 6.52 -10.75
N LEU A 162 -1.25 6.55 -9.63
CA LEU A 162 -1.21 5.51 -8.62
C LEU A 162 -1.53 4.17 -9.28
N ALA A 163 -0.67 3.19 -9.05
CA ALA A 163 -0.85 1.84 -9.57
C ALA A 163 -0.40 0.82 -8.55
N ILE A 164 -1.00 -0.37 -8.61
CA ILE A 164 -0.65 -1.49 -7.76
C ILE A 164 0.04 -2.60 -8.52
N GLN A 165 0.88 -3.35 -7.80
CA GLN A 165 1.43 -4.62 -8.26
C GLN A 165 1.52 -5.60 -7.08
N TYR A 166 1.11 -6.84 -7.29
CA TYR A 166 1.24 -7.90 -6.29
C TYR A 166 2.63 -8.54 -6.35
N TYR A 167 3.16 -8.88 -5.17
CA TYR A 167 4.40 -9.60 -4.97
C TYR A 167 4.20 -10.70 -3.93
N SER A 168 4.89 -11.82 -4.08
CA SER A 168 4.99 -12.83 -3.03
C SER A 168 6.42 -12.80 -2.50
N LEU A 169 6.56 -12.65 -1.19
CA LEU A 169 7.85 -12.85 -0.53
C LEU A 169 8.07 -14.37 -0.47
N ALA A 170 8.94 -14.86 -1.35
CA ALA A 170 9.40 -16.24 -1.38
C ALA A 170 10.41 -16.51 -0.25
#